data_AF-A0A3D4DKI7-F1
#
_entry.id   AF-A0A3D4DKI7-F1
#
_cell.length_a   1.000
_cell.length_b   1.000
_cell.length_c   1.000
_cell.angle_alpha   90.00
_cell.angle_beta   90.00
_cell.angle_gamma   90.00
#
_symmetry.space_group_name_H-M   'P 1'
#
loop_
_entity.id
_entity.type
_entity.pdbx_description
1 polymer ?
#
loop_
_entity_poly.entity_id
_entity_poly.type
_entity_poly.pdbx_seq_one_letter_code
_entity_poly.pdbx_strand_id
1 'polypeptide(L)'
;MIVALSGPMISLVLAIIFSYINCNLINKQDAVYSNILILLFNLLPIYPLDGGRILKYILHIKYGNKKSKQYINEISNISMFLLTFLCSIAILYFRNIAYFLICVVLWAITITENRKFKNDMKMYEIVQNQEKMEEILVLMNK
;
A
#
# COMPACT_ATOMS: atom_id res chain seq x y z
N MET A 1 -5.24 -9.18 7.54
CA MET A 1 -5.50 -7.96 8.32
C MET A 1 -4.59 -7.84 9.54
N ILE A 2 -4.53 -8.84 10.44
CA ILE A 2 -3.69 -8.80 11.66
C ILE A 2 -2.21 -8.52 11.35
N VAL A 3 -1.64 -9.20 10.35
CA VAL A 3 -0.24 -8.98 9.93
C VAL A 3 0.00 -7.54 9.45
N ALA A 4 -0.94 -6.95 8.70
CA ALA A 4 -0.78 -5.58 8.19
C ALA A 4 -0.93 -4.51 9.28
N LEU A 5 -1.69 -4.80 10.35
CA LEU A 5 -1.81 -3.91 11.50
C LEU A 5 -0.59 -3.99 12.43
N SER A 6 0.14 -5.11 12.42
CA SER A 6 1.26 -5.31 13.34
C SER A 6 2.38 -4.26 13.18
N GLY A 7 2.72 -3.87 11.95
CA GLY A 7 3.73 -2.84 11.68
C GLY A 7 3.40 -1.47 12.29
N PRO A 8 2.25 -0.87 11.95
CA PRO A 8 1.76 0.35 12.58
C PRO A 8 1.69 0.25 14.11
N MET A 9 1.15 -0.85 14.65
CA MET A 9 1.00 -1.01 16.10
C MET A 9 2.36 -1.06 16.81
N ILE A 10 3.35 -1.78 16.26
CA ILE A 10 4.71 -1.83 16.84
C ILE A 10 5.34 -0.43 16.82
N SER A 11 5.21 0.30 15.70
CA SER A 11 5.75 1.66 15.58
C SER A 11 5.12 2.62 16.60
N LEU A 12 3.81 2.49 16.84
CA LEU A 12 3.09 3.25 17.86
C LEU A 12 3.60 2.91 19.27
N VAL A 13 3.70 1.62 19.59
CA VAL A 13 4.18 1.15 20.90
C VAL A 13 5.61 1.61 21.16
N LEU A 14 6.50 1.53 20.16
CA LEU A 14 7.87 2.01 20.28
C LEU A 14 7.93 3.53 20.50
N ALA A 15 7.11 4.32 19.80
CA ALA A 15 7.03 5.75 20.03
C ALA A 15 6.61 6.09 21.48
N ILE A 16 5.66 5.35 22.03
CA ILE A 16 5.22 5.51 23.43
C ILE A 16 6.36 5.12 24.39
N ILE A 17 6.98 3.97 24.19
CA ILE A 17 8.07 3.48 25.06
C ILE A 17 9.25 4.47 25.07
N PHE A 18 9.71 4.93 23.91
CA PHE A 18 10.78 5.92 23.84
C PHE A 18 10.38 7.28 24.42
N SER A 19 9.08 7.58 24.52
CA SER A 19 8.60 8.77 25.24
C SER A 19 8.79 8.67 26.77
N TYR A 20 9.01 7.48 27.33
CA TYR A 20 9.24 7.32 28.77
C TYR A 20 10.67 6.90 29.12
N ILE A 21 11.37 6.24 28.20
CA ILE A 21 12.76 5.81 28.42
C ILE A 21 13.72 6.95 28.07
N ASN A 22 14.72 7.16 28.93
CA ASN A 22 15.83 8.06 28.63
C ASN A 22 17.03 7.21 28.19
N CYS A 23 17.42 7.34 26.92
CA CYS A 23 18.61 6.68 26.38
C CYS A 23 19.77 7.68 26.32
N ASN A 24 20.92 7.33 26.89
CA ASN A 24 22.13 8.17 26.80
C ASN A 24 22.73 8.22 25.39
N LEU A 25 22.47 7.22 24.55
CA LEU A 25 23.06 7.11 23.20
C LEU A 25 22.27 7.84 22.11
N ILE A 26 20.96 8.00 22.27
CA ILE A 26 20.07 8.52 21.22
C ILE A 26 19.18 9.58 21.86
N ASN A 27 19.07 10.73 21.20
CA ASN A 27 18.18 11.76 21.65
C ASN A 27 16.74 11.24 21.62
N LYS A 28 16.08 11.31 22.77
CA LYS A 28 14.72 10.79 22.98
C LYS A 28 13.73 11.26 21.91
N GLN A 29 13.82 12.53 21.55
CA GLN A 29 12.94 13.17 20.57
C GLN A 29 13.09 12.54 19.18
N ASP A 30 14.32 12.26 18.75
CA ASP A 30 14.59 11.70 17.43
C ASP A 30 14.05 10.27 17.30
N ALA A 31 14.16 9.48 18.37
CA ALA A 31 13.58 8.13 18.43
C ALA A 31 12.05 8.16 18.33
N VAL A 32 11.39 9.07 19.05
CA VAL A 32 9.93 9.23 18.99
C VAL A 32 9.49 9.71 17.60
N TYR A 33 10.12 10.75 17.06
CA TYR A 33 9.78 11.28 15.74
C TYR A 33 9.99 10.26 14.62
N SER A 34 11.06 9.49 14.68
CA SER A 34 11.32 8.43 13.69
C SER A 34 10.22 7.36 13.71
N ASN A 35 9.79 6.90 14.89
CA ASN A 35 8.72 5.90 15.00
C ASN A 35 7.36 6.45 14.57
N ILE A 36 7.05 7.72 14.87
CA ILE A 36 5.86 8.39 14.36
C ILE A 36 5.91 8.52 12.83
N LEU A 37 7.08 8.85 12.27
CA LEU A 37 7.26 8.94 10.83
C LEU A 37 7.03 7.58 10.16
N ILE A 38 7.61 6.50 10.70
CA ILE A 38 7.40 5.12 10.21
C ILE A 38 5.92 4.75 10.29
N LEU A 39 5.24 5.07 11.40
CA LEU A 39 3.81 4.85 11.58
C LEU A 39 3.00 5.52 10.47
N LEU A 40 3.27 6.80 10.20
CA LEU A 40 2.57 7.57 9.17
C LEU A 40 2.82 7.01 7.77
N PHE A 41 4.07 6.67 7.43
CA PHE A 41 4.40 6.04 6.15
C PHE A 41 3.69 4.70 5.96
N ASN A 42 3.69 3.86 6.99
CA ASN A 42 3.04 2.56 6.92
C ASN A 42 1.52 2.67 6.80
N LEU A 43 0.90 3.74 7.29
CA LEU A 43 -0.54 3.97 7.16
C LEU A 43 -0.97 4.62 5.85
N LEU A 44 -0.04 4.99 4.96
CA LEU A 44 -0.39 5.57 3.66
C LEU A 44 -1.24 4.58 2.84
N PRO A 45 -2.27 5.07 2.12
CA PRO A 45 -3.17 4.24 1.31
C PRO A 45 -2.54 3.82 -0.03
N ILE A 46 -1.25 3.49 -0.03
CA ILE A 46 -0.47 3.02 -1.18
C ILE A 46 -0.24 1.52 -1.02
N TYR A 47 -0.67 0.71 -1.99
CA TYR A 47 -0.45 -0.73 -1.97
C TYR A 47 0.93 -1.04 -2.60
N PRO A 48 1.78 -1.86 -1.97
CA PRO A 48 1.49 -2.84 -0.93
C PRO A 48 1.90 -2.43 0.50
N LEU A 49 1.99 -1.13 0.84
CA LEU A 49 2.23 -0.72 2.23
C LEU A 49 1.10 -1.20 3.15
N ASP A 50 1.34 -1.19 4.45
CA ASP A 50 0.42 -1.73 5.44
C ASP A 50 -0.97 -1.06 5.38
N GLY A 51 -1.04 0.26 5.19
CA GLY A 51 -2.27 1.03 5.02
C GLY A 51 -3.03 0.63 3.76
N GLY A 52 -2.31 0.42 2.64
CA GLY A 52 -2.89 -0.15 1.43
C GLY A 52 -3.42 -1.57 1.63
N ARG A 53 -2.71 -2.42 2.38
CA ARG A 53 -3.15 -3.79 2.71
C ARG A 53 -4.40 -3.77 3.59
N ILE A 54 -4.42 -2.92 4.62
CA ILE A 54 -5.59 -2.74 5.50
C ILE A 54 -6.79 -2.32 4.66
N LEU A 55 -6.63 -1.31 3.80
CA LEU A 55 -7.70 -0.82 2.94
C LEU A 55 -8.19 -1.88 1.95
N LYS A 56 -7.28 -2.68 1.37
CA LYS A 56 -7.64 -3.84 0.53
C LYS A 56 -8.53 -4.82 1.27
N TYR A 57 -8.21 -5.16 2.52
CA TYR A 57 -9.04 -6.09 3.32
C TYR A 57 -10.42 -5.50 3.63
N ILE A 58 -10.48 -4.21 3.98
CA ILE A 58 -11.76 -3.51 4.20
C ILE A 58 -12.62 -3.56 2.93
N LEU A 59 -12.03 -3.26 1.77
CA LEU A 59 -12.72 -3.32 0.47
C LEU A 59 -13.11 -4.75 0.10
N HIS A 60 -12.30 -5.75 0.47
CA HIS A 60 -12.59 -7.17 0.22
C HIS A 60 -13.87 -7.61 0.94
N ILE A 61 -14.04 -7.21 2.20
CA ILE A 61 -15.24 -7.54 2.98
C ILE A 61 -16.50 -6.96 2.32
N LYS A 62 -16.41 -5.76 1.73
CA LYS A 62 -17.58 -5.06 1.15
C LYS A 62 -17.87 -5.42 -0.31
N TYR A 63 -16.85 -5.64 -1.13
CA TYR A 63 -16.98 -5.74 -2.61
C TYR A 63 -16.46 -7.06 -3.20
N GLY A 64 -15.88 -7.95 -2.38
CA GLY A 64 -15.28 -9.20 -2.83
C GLY A 64 -13.88 -9.02 -3.45
N ASN A 65 -13.27 -10.14 -3.85
CA ASN A 65 -11.84 -10.20 -4.21
C ASN A 65 -11.47 -9.45 -5.49
N LYS A 66 -12.20 -9.65 -6.59
CA LYS A 66 -11.89 -9.00 -7.88
C LYS A 66 -12.03 -7.47 -7.80
N LYS A 67 -13.17 -6.98 -7.30
CA LYS A 67 -13.43 -5.54 -7.19
C LYS A 67 -12.52 -4.85 -6.16
N SER A 68 -12.24 -5.48 -5.02
CA SER A 68 -11.32 -4.91 -4.02
C SER A 68 -9.91 -4.71 -4.56
N LYS A 69 -9.40 -5.66 -5.37
CA LYS A 69 -8.12 -5.49 -6.09
C LYS A 69 -8.16 -4.30 -7.07
N GLN A 70 -9.27 -4.09 -7.78
CA GLN A 70 -9.40 -2.94 -8.70
C GLN A 70 -9.37 -1.63 -7.92
N TYR A 71 -10.24 -1.48 -6.91
CA TYR A 71 -10.32 -0.25 -6.14
C TYR A 71 -9.02 0.09 -5.42
N ILE A 72 -8.33 -0.90 -4.82
CA ILE A 72 -7.07 -0.61 -4.13
C ILE A 72 -5.97 -0.19 -5.12
N ASN A 73 -5.93 -0.75 -6.32
CA ASN A 73 -4.97 -0.37 -7.35
C ASN A 73 -5.17 1.09 -7.78
N GLU A 74 -6.43 1.50 -8.00
CA GLU A 74 -6.77 2.90 -8.33
C GLU A 74 -6.42 3.85 -7.18
N ILE A 75 -6.83 3.53 -5.95
CA ILE A 75 -6.54 4.35 -4.77
C ILE A 75 -5.02 4.47 -4.55
N SER A 76 -4.27 3.39 -4.77
CA SER A 76 -2.81 3.40 -4.67
C SER A 76 -2.15 4.31 -5.70
N ASN A 77 -2.65 4.33 -6.94
CA ASN A 77 -2.09 5.20 -7.98
C ASN A 77 -2.43 6.68 -7.73
N ILE A 78 -3.66 6.98 -7.29
CA ILE A 78 -4.06 8.34 -6.92
C ILE A 78 -3.24 8.85 -5.73
N SER A 79 -3.08 8.03 -4.69
CA SER A 79 -2.28 8.39 -3.52
C SER A 79 -0.79 8.57 -3.86
N MET A 80 -0.23 7.75 -4.75
CA MET A 80 1.13 7.96 -5.26
C MET A 80 1.29 9.25 -6.04
N PHE A 81 0.31 9.62 -6.87
CA PHE A 81 0.32 10.89 -7.58
C PHE A 81 0.32 12.07 -6.60
N LEU A 82 -0.57 12.05 -5.59
CA LEU A 82 -0.60 13.07 -4.53
C LEU A 82 0.73 13.13 -3.77
N LEU A 83 1.30 11.97 -3.43
CA LEU A 83 2.59 11.89 -2.73
C LEU A 83 3.72 12.50 -3.57
N THR A 84 3.73 12.30 -4.88
CA THR A 84 4.76 12.89 -5.75
C THR A 84 4.68 14.40 -5.81
N PHE A 85 3.47 14.96 -5.80
CA PHE A 85 3.27 16.40 -5.73
C PHE A 85 3.81 16.97 -4.42
N LEU A 86 3.51 16.32 -3.30
CA LEU A 86 4.06 16.66 -1.98
C LEU A 86 5.59 16.56 -1.94
N CYS A 87 6.15 15.47 -2.46
CA CYS A 87 7.61 15.30 -2.56
C CYS A 87 8.26 16.37 -3.44
N SER A 88 7.64 16.78 -4.54
CA SER A 88 8.15 17.84 -5.40
C SER A 88 8.28 19.17 -4.66
N ILE A 89 7.27 19.53 -3.86
CA ILE A 89 7.31 20.74 -3.01
C ILE A 89 8.39 20.59 -1.92
N ALA A 90 8.45 19.42 -1.28
CA ALA A 90 9.43 19.16 -0.22
C ALA A 90 10.88 19.23 -0.72
N ILE A 91 11.17 18.74 -1.93
CA ILE A 91 12.50 18.81 -2.54
C ILE A 91 12.94 20.27 -2.73
N LEU A 92 12.04 21.14 -3.19
CA LEU A 92 12.35 22.57 -3.39
C LEU A 92 12.59 23.29 -2.06
N TYR A 93 11.79 23.00 -1.03
CA TYR A 93 11.88 23.67 0.26
C TYR A 93 13.08 23.21 1.10
N PHE A 94 13.23 21.89 1.27
CA PHE A 94 14.27 21.33 2.14
C PHE A 94 15.61 21.08 1.41
N ARG A 95 15.61 21.13 0.07
CA ARG A 95 16.79 20.90 -0.79
C ARG A 95 17.53 19.59 -0.47
N ASN A 96 16.79 18.57 -0.03
CA ASN A 96 17.34 17.29 0.39
C ASN A 96 16.99 16.19 -0.62
N ILE A 97 18.02 15.46 -1.09
CA ILE A 97 17.89 14.35 -2.04
C ILE A 97 17.09 13.16 -1.48
N ALA A 98 16.97 13.04 -0.16
CA ALA A 98 16.24 11.95 0.49
C ALA A 98 14.77 11.87 0.04
N TYR A 99 14.09 13.01 -0.11
CA TYR A 99 12.71 13.05 -0.58
C TYR A 99 12.55 12.52 -2.00
N PHE A 100 13.54 12.79 -2.86
CA PHE A 100 13.58 12.24 -4.22
C PHE A 100 13.77 10.72 -4.19
N LEU A 101 14.70 10.21 -3.39
CA LEU A 101 14.95 8.77 -3.25
C LEU A 101 13.72 8.01 -2.74
N ILE A 102 13.03 8.53 -1.71
CA ILE A 102 11.80 7.93 -1.19
C ILE A 102 10.73 7.84 -2.29
N CYS A 103 10.56 8.91 -3.05
CA CYS A 103 9.59 8.96 -4.15
C CYS A 103 9.90 7.90 -5.23
N VAL A 104 11.17 7.77 -5.63
CA VAL A 104 11.61 6.77 -6.61
C VAL A 104 11.38 5.35 -6.12
N VAL A 105 11.73 5.05 -4.87
CA VAL A 105 11.54 3.71 -4.27
C VAL A 105 10.06 3.35 -4.22
N LEU A 106 9.19 4.26 -3.79
CA LEU A 106 7.76 4.01 -3.72
C LEU A 106 7.16 3.79 -5.12
N TRP A 107 7.56 4.59 -6.12
CA TRP A 107 7.16 4.37 -7.51
C TRP A 107 7.58 3.02 -8.05
N ALA A 108 8.82 2.59 -7.79
CA ALA A 108 9.31 1.28 -8.22
C ALA A 108 8.42 0.16 -7.67
N ILE A 109 8.07 0.24 -6.38
CA ILE A 109 7.18 -0.72 -5.73
C ILE A 109 5.77 -0.67 -6.36
N THR A 110 5.16 0.50 -6.49
CA THR A 110 3.80 0.62 -7.07
C THR A 110 3.73 0.14 -8.52
N ILE A 111 4.76 0.39 -9.34
CA ILE A 111 4.81 -0.12 -10.72
C ILE A 111 4.86 -1.65 -10.73
N THR A 112 5.67 -2.26 -9.87
CA THR A 112 5.71 -3.74 -9.79
C THR A 112 4.37 -4.32 -9.39
N GLU A 113 3.65 -3.67 -8.49
CA GLU A 113 2.35 -4.13 -8.03
C GLU A 113 1.25 -3.91 -9.07
N ASN A 114 1.27 -2.78 -9.78
CA ASN A 114 0.39 -2.52 -10.93
C ASN A 114 0.57 -3.59 -12.03
N ARG A 115 1.79 -4.08 -12.25
CA ARG A 115 2.06 -5.18 -13.20
C ARG A 115 1.43 -6.48 -12.74
N LYS A 116 1.58 -6.84 -11.46
CA LYS A 116 0.92 -8.04 -10.88
C LYS A 116 -0.59 -7.94 -10.98
N PHE A 117 -1.16 -6.78 -10.64
CA PHE A 117 -2.59 -6.51 -10.77
C PHE A 117 -3.10 -6.73 -12.20
N LYS A 118 -2.38 -6.23 -13.22
CA LYS A 118 -2.73 -6.45 -14.62
C LYS A 118 -2.73 -7.94 -14.99
N ASN A 119 -1.76 -8.70 -14.50
CA ASN A 119 -1.68 -10.14 -14.75
C ASN A 119 -2.84 -10.88 -14.06
N ASP A 120 -3.16 -10.53 -12.82
CA ASP A 120 -4.31 -11.07 -12.09
C ASP A 120 -5.63 -10.83 -12.87
N MET A 121 -5.82 -9.63 -13.41
CA MET A 121 -7.03 -9.30 -14.19
C MET A 121 -7.13 -10.09 -15.48
N LYS A 122 -6.02 -10.29 -16.20
CA LYS A 122 -5.98 -11.17 -17.38
C LYS A 122 -6.38 -12.60 -17.03
N MET A 123 -5.92 -13.12 -15.88
CA MET A 123 -6.32 -14.47 -15.44
C MET A 123 -7.82 -14.55 -15.16
N TYR A 124 -8.40 -13.55 -14.50
CA TYR A 124 -9.85 -13.52 -14.29
C TYR A 124 -10.63 -13.50 -15.60
N GLU A 125 -10.15 -12.79 -16.63
CA GLU A 125 -10.79 -12.76 -17.95
C GLU A 125 -10.72 -14.11 -18.66
N ILE A 126 -9.57 -14.80 -18.61
CA ILE A 126 -9.40 -16.12 -19.22
C ILE A 126 -10.36 -17.14 -18.58
N VAL A 127 -10.41 -17.20 -17.25
CA VAL A 127 -11.30 -18.13 -16.52
C VAL A 127 -12.77 -17.86 -16.86
N GLN A 128 -13.19 -16.59 -16.86
CA GLN A 128 -14.57 -16.23 -17.19
C GLN A 128 -14.95 -16.57 -18.64
N ASN A 129 -14.00 -16.49 -19.57
CA ASN A 129 -14.25 -16.89 -20.95
C ASN A 129 -14.32 -18.41 -21.10
N GLN A 130 -13.51 -19.17 -20.35
CA GLN A 130 -13.59 -20.63 -20.34
C GLN A 130 -14.94 -21.14 -19.82
N GLU A 131 -15.40 -20.61 -18.68
CA GLU A 131 -16.71 -20.95 -18.09
C GLU A 131 -17.85 -20.70 -19.08
N LYS A 132 -17.86 -19.54 -19.76
CA LYS A 132 -18.86 -19.23 -20.79
C LYS A 132 -18.83 -20.19 -21.97
N MET A 133 -17.64 -20.59 -22.42
CA MET A 133 -17.51 -21.54 -23.54
C MET A 133 -18.03 -22.92 -23.16
N GLU A 134 -17.80 -23.36 -21.93
CA GLU A 134 -18.34 -24.62 -21.40
C GLU A 134 -19.88 -24.58 -21.32
N GLU A 135 -20.46 -23.49 -20.82
CA GLU A 135 -21.92 -23.31 -20.79
C GLU A 135 -22.54 -23.39 -22.20
N ILE A 136 -21.91 -22.75 -23.20
CA ILE A 136 -22.37 -22.79 -24.60
C ILE A 136 -22.31 -24.22 -25.15
N LEU A 137 -21.21 -24.95 -24.91
CA LEU A 137 -21.06 -26.34 -25.36
C LEU A 137 -22.13 -27.27 -24.76
N VAL A 138 -22.49 -27.08 -23.48
CA VAL A 138 -23.56 -27.84 -22.82
C VAL A 138 -24.93 -27.52 -23.43
N LEU A 139 -25.19 -26.26 -23.79
CA LEU A 139 -26.44 -25.85 -24.44
C LEU A 139 -26.56 -26.38 -25.87
N MET A 140 -25.45 -26.49 -26.61
CA MET A 140 -25.44 -27.00 -27.99
C MET A 140 -25.64 -28.53 -28.07
N ASN A 141 -25.35 -29.27 -27.01
CA ASN A 141 -25.47 -30.73 -26.94
C ASN A 141 -26.79 -31.22 -26.31
N LYS A 142 -27.73 -30.32 -25.98
CA LYS A 142 -29.10 -30.62 -25.54
C LYS A 142 -30.09 -30.43 -26.68
#